data_AF-A0A1Z9NL13-F1
#
_entry.id   AF-A0A1Z9NL13-F1
#
_cell.length_a   1.000
_cell.length_b   1.000
_cell.length_c   1.000
_cell.angle_alpha   90.00
_cell.angle_beta   90.00
_cell.angle_gamma   90.00
#
_symmetry.space_group_name_H-M   'P 1'
#
loop_
_entity.id
_entity.type
_entity.pdbx_description
1 polymer ?
#
loop_
_entity_poly.entity_id
_entity_poly.type
_entity_poly.pdbx_seq_one_letter_code
_entity_poly.pdbx_strand_id
1 'polypeptide(L)'
;MFEKIKKEYSKNGYAIIRNIIDANLISEVQGHVNWLSKKYPYIHPESFHHHLLVHDPFIHHLLNNKNLLDLVEQIIGPDIAVFGTHYIAKKPYDGKPVGWHQDGSYWSLKPMKVLSLWLAGTDSTAENACMRVIPGTHKKKLLKPSEMINLNTEDFVLDLAIHPDEINYIDAINIELKAGDISIHNPLIVHGSNPNVSNKWRIGLTIRYIPTSTYVNKKDWKCILLKGNSTNGIKNNYIKKPVFNQKNHMPFIGQEFYY
;
A
#
# COMPACT_ATOMS: atom_id res chain seq x y z
N MET A 1 -12.26 19.61 -4.32
CA MET A 1 -12.04 18.15 -4.10
C MET A 1 -10.94 17.89 -3.07
N PHE A 2 -9.69 18.29 -3.33
CA PHE A 2 -8.55 17.98 -2.44
C PHE A 2 -8.67 18.52 -1.00
N GLU A 3 -9.20 19.72 -0.78
CA GLU A 3 -9.42 20.24 0.57
C GLU A 3 -10.37 19.39 1.41
N LYS A 4 -11.40 18.80 0.78
CA LYS A 4 -12.30 17.85 1.46
C LYS A 4 -11.54 16.59 1.87
N ILE A 5 -10.73 16.04 0.96
CA ILE A 5 -9.91 14.84 1.21
C ILE A 5 -8.92 15.10 2.35
N LYS A 6 -8.22 16.24 2.35
CA LYS A 6 -7.31 16.63 3.44
C LYS A 6 -8.05 16.71 4.76
N LYS A 7 -9.22 17.37 4.79
CA LYS A 7 -10.03 17.50 6.01
C LYS A 7 -10.49 16.14 6.55
N GLU A 8 -10.94 15.23 5.68
CA GLU A 8 -11.32 13.87 6.05
C GLU A 8 -10.12 13.08 6.59
N TYR A 9 -8.99 13.11 5.86
CA TYR A 9 -7.76 12.44 6.27
C TYR A 9 -7.24 12.95 7.62
N SER A 10 -7.19 14.27 7.84
CA SER A 10 -6.77 14.85 9.12
C SER A 10 -7.74 14.50 10.25
N LYS A 11 -9.05 14.54 9.99
CA LYS A 11 -10.08 14.26 11.00
C LYS A 11 -10.08 12.79 11.41
N ASN A 12 -10.14 11.89 10.43
CA ASN A 12 -10.45 10.46 10.60
C ASN A 12 -9.21 9.56 10.51
N GLY A 13 -8.10 10.04 9.95
CA GLY A 13 -6.88 9.27 9.72
C GLY A 13 -6.89 8.51 8.39
N TYR A 14 -7.96 8.62 7.62
CA TYR A 14 -8.10 8.04 6.29
C TYR A 14 -9.08 8.87 5.44
N ALA A 15 -9.03 8.68 4.13
CA ALA A 15 -10.03 9.21 3.19
C ALA A 15 -10.16 8.27 1.98
N ILE A 16 -11.30 8.34 1.29
CA ILE A 16 -11.57 7.55 0.09
C ILE A 16 -11.64 8.48 -1.12
N ILE A 17 -10.98 8.09 -2.20
CA ILE A 17 -10.97 8.77 -3.48
C ILE A 17 -11.55 7.81 -4.51
N ARG A 18 -12.62 8.24 -5.19
CA ARG A 18 -13.33 7.41 -6.15
C ARG A 18 -12.83 7.64 -7.58
N ASN A 19 -12.81 6.59 -8.39
CA ASN A 19 -12.56 6.63 -9.85
C ASN A 19 -11.30 7.43 -10.25
N ILE A 20 -10.18 7.24 -9.54
CA ILE A 20 -8.94 7.98 -9.81
C ILE A 20 -8.04 7.28 -10.83
N ILE A 21 -8.09 5.95 -10.88
CA ILE A 21 -7.41 5.11 -11.87
C ILE A 21 -8.42 4.61 -12.89
N ASP A 22 -8.08 4.69 -14.17
CA ASP A 22 -8.92 4.22 -15.26
C ASP A 22 -8.94 2.69 -15.40
N ALA A 23 -9.96 2.20 -16.10
CA ALA A 23 -10.20 0.77 -16.24
C ALA A 23 -9.06 0.00 -16.94
N ASN A 24 -8.30 0.63 -17.84
CA ASN A 24 -7.21 -0.04 -18.54
C ASN A 24 -6.06 -0.32 -17.56
N LEU A 25 -5.63 0.69 -16.80
CA LEU A 25 -4.58 0.51 -15.81
C LEU A 25 -5.02 -0.46 -14.69
N ILE A 26 -6.30 -0.47 -14.31
CA ILE A 26 -6.85 -1.48 -13.39
C ILE A 26 -6.78 -2.89 -13.96
N SER A 27 -7.12 -3.07 -15.25
CA SER A 27 -6.97 -4.37 -15.91
C SER A 27 -5.51 -4.85 -15.89
N GLU A 28 -4.55 -3.94 -16.08
CA GLU A 28 -3.12 -4.28 -15.99
C GLU A 28 -2.69 -4.61 -14.56
N VAL A 29 -3.23 -3.94 -13.53
CA VAL A 29 -2.99 -4.31 -12.13
C VAL A 29 -3.45 -5.74 -11.84
N GLN A 30 -4.62 -6.13 -12.33
CA GLN A 30 -5.15 -7.49 -12.21
C GLN A 30 -4.26 -8.49 -12.98
N GLY A 31 -3.90 -8.14 -14.22
CA GLY A 31 -2.98 -8.91 -15.06
C GLY A 31 -1.62 -9.13 -14.38
N HIS A 32 -1.10 -8.12 -13.69
CA HIS A 32 0.20 -8.16 -13.03
C HIS A 32 0.20 -9.14 -11.85
N VAL A 33 -0.85 -9.14 -11.03
CA VAL A 33 -1.00 -10.14 -9.95
C VAL A 33 -1.08 -11.55 -10.53
N ASN A 34 -1.83 -11.75 -11.61
CA ASN A 34 -1.91 -13.05 -12.29
C ASN A 34 -0.55 -13.49 -12.86
N TRP A 35 0.19 -12.57 -13.47
CA TRP A 35 1.51 -12.83 -14.03
C TRP A 35 2.53 -13.15 -12.93
N LEU A 36 2.57 -12.38 -11.83
CA LEU A 36 3.41 -12.65 -10.67
C LEU A 36 3.08 -14.01 -10.04
N SER A 37 1.80 -14.36 -9.95
CA SER A 37 1.37 -15.66 -9.41
C SER A 37 1.84 -16.84 -10.27
N LYS A 38 1.92 -16.67 -11.59
CA LYS A 38 2.51 -17.68 -12.49
C LYS A 38 4.03 -17.74 -12.38
N LYS A 39 4.68 -16.58 -12.25
CA LYS A 39 6.14 -16.47 -12.14
C LYS A 39 6.67 -16.98 -10.80
N TYR A 40 5.91 -16.79 -9.72
CA TYR A 40 6.26 -17.16 -8.35
C TYR A 40 5.14 -18.01 -7.71
N PRO A 41 4.93 -19.26 -8.18
CA PRO A 41 3.78 -20.07 -7.78
C PRO A 41 3.74 -20.44 -6.29
N TYR A 42 4.88 -20.38 -5.60
CA TYR A 42 5.01 -20.69 -4.17
C TYR A 42 4.93 -19.46 -3.26
N ILE A 43 4.81 -18.25 -3.82
CA ILE A 43 4.64 -17.02 -3.05
C ILE A 43 3.15 -16.68 -3.06
N HIS A 44 2.55 -16.55 -1.88
CA HIS A 44 1.18 -16.08 -1.77
C HIS A 44 1.05 -14.67 -2.38
N PRO A 45 -0.03 -14.36 -3.11
CA PRO A 45 -0.21 -13.03 -3.69
C PRO A 45 -0.32 -11.91 -2.64
N GLU A 46 -0.64 -12.23 -1.39
CA GLU A 46 -0.53 -11.33 -0.23
C GLU A 46 0.91 -11.08 0.23
N SER A 47 1.90 -11.75 -0.37
CA SER A 47 3.32 -11.66 -0.06
C SER A 47 4.15 -11.14 -1.24
N PHE A 48 3.53 -10.57 -2.27
CA PHE A 48 4.27 -9.81 -3.28
C PHE A 48 4.70 -8.46 -2.71
N HIS A 49 5.74 -8.49 -1.89
CA HIS A 49 6.30 -7.36 -1.18
C HIS A 49 7.23 -6.52 -2.07
N HIS A 50 7.63 -5.37 -1.52
CA HIS A 50 8.42 -4.36 -2.20
C HIS A 50 9.68 -4.89 -2.92
N HIS A 51 10.36 -5.88 -2.36
CA HIS A 51 11.58 -6.42 -2.96
C HIS A 51 11.34 -7.09 -4.33
N LEU A 52 10.16 -7.66 -4.57
CA LEU A 52 9.76 -8.19 -5.88
C LEU A 52 9.32 -7.09 -6.85
N LEU A 53 8.82 -5.97 -6.32
CA LEU A 53 8.13 -4.93 -7.09
C LEU A 53 9.03 -3.73 -7.42
N VAL A 54 10.07 -3.48 -6.62
CA VAL A 54 10.84 -2.21 -6.69
C VAL A 54 11.58 -2.05 -8.01
N HIS A 55 11.96 -3.14 -8.70
CA HIS A 55 12.59 -3.08 -10.02
C HIS A 55 11.62 -3.34 -11.17
N ASP A 56 10.31 -3.47 -10.88
CA ASP A 56 9.34 -3.81 -11.90
C ASP A 56 8.91 -2.54 -12.68
N PRO A 57 9.14 -2.46 -14.01
CA PRO A 57 8.79 -1.30 -14.82
C PRO A 57 7.29 -1.01 -14.85
N PHE A 58 6.41 -2.01 -14.73
CA PHE A 58 4.97 -1.77 -14.64
C PHE A 58 4.62 -1.04 -13.34
N ILE A 59 5.27 -1.39 -12.22
CA ILE A 59 5.09 -0.67 -10.95
C ILE A 59 5.56 0.77 -11.08
N HIS A 60 6.70 1.03 -11.71
CA HIS A 60 7.16 2.40 -11.96
C HIS A 60 6.19 3.17 -12.87
N HIS A 61 5.63 2.52 -13.89
CA HIS A 61 4.63 3.13 -14.77
C HIS A 61 3.39 3.57 -13.98
N LEU A 62 2.82 2.66 -13.19
CA LEU A 62 1.68 2.95 -12.34
C LEU A 62 1.98 4.08 -11.34
N LEU A 63 3.14 4.07 -10.70
CA LEU A 63 3.54 5.08 -9.72
C LEU A 63 3.70 6.48 -10.33
N ASN A 64 4.00 6.57 -11.63
CA ASN A 64 4.10 7.83 -12.37
C ASN A 64 2.74 8.33 -12.90
N ASN A 65 1.63 7.68 -12.55
CA ASN A 65 0.30 8.18 -12.91
C ASN A 65 0.09 9.60 -12.35
N LYS A 66 -0.27 10.53 -13.24
CA LYS A 66 -0.40 11.95 -12.90
C LYS A 66 -1.43 12.21 -11.80
N ASN A 67 -2.59 11.55 -11.85
CA ASN A 67 -3.65 11.75 -10.86
C ASN A 67 -3.20 11.30 -9.46
N LEU A 68 -2.45 10.20 -9.38
CA LEU A 68 -1.85 9.74 -8.12
C LEU A 68 -0.85 10.75 -7.57
N LEU A 69 0.09 11.20 -8.41
CA LEU A 69 1.13 12.14 -7.97
C LEU A 69 0.53 13.48 -7.54
N ASP A 70 -0.44 14.01 -8.29
CA ASP A 70 -1.14 15.24 -7.93
C ASP A 70 -1.86 15.08 -6.57
N LEU A 71 -2.53 13.96 -6.32
CA LEU A 71 -3.17 13.68 -5.03
C LEU A 71 -2.15 13.61 -3.88
N VAL A 72 -1.04 12.89 -4.09
CA VAL A 72 0.00 12.68 -3.08
C VAL A 72 0.70 14.00 -2.74
N GLU A 73 1.04 14.81 -3.75
CA GLU A 73 1.69 16.10 -3.59
C GLU A 73 0.89 17.04 -2.69
N GLN A 74 -0.44 17.02 -2.79
CA GLN A 74 -1.31 17.82 -1.94
C GLN A 74 -1.15 17.52 -0.45
N ILE A 75 -0.72 16.31 -0.08
CA ILE A 75 -0.66 15.83 1.30
C ILE A 75 0.77 15.86 1.85
N ILE A 76 1.75 15.39 1.08
CA ILE A 76 3.14 15.24 1.55
C ILE A 76 4.11 16.28 0.97
N GLY A 77 3.68 17.07 -0.02
CA GLY A 77 4.50 18.08 -0.70
C GLY A 77 5.11 17.61 -2.03
N PRO A 78 5.89 18.47 -2.70
CA PRO A 78 6.32 18.28 -4.09
C PRO A 78 7.44 17.26 -4.29
N ASP A 79 8.24 16.99 -3.24
CA ASP A 79 9.36 16.06 -3.30
C ASP A 79 8.91 14.67 -2.84
N ILE A 80 8.56 13.82 -3.80
CA ILE A 80 7.84 12.57 -3.56
C ILE A 80 8.74 11.36 -3.86
N ALA A 81 8.84 10.48 -2.87
CA ALA A 81 9.44 9.16 -3.04
C ALA A 81 8.50 8.06 -2.53
N VAL A 82 8.77 6.83 -2.95
CA VAL A 82 8.12 5.61 -2.44
C VAL A 82 9.18 4.74 -1.78
N PHE A 83 8.92 4.32 -0.56
CA PHE A 83 9.78 3.36 0.14
C PHE A 83 9.17 1.96 0.20
N GLY A 84 7.91 1.78 -0.19
CA GLY A 84 7.27 0.48 -0.08
C GLY A 84 6.10 0.34 -1.02
N THR A 85 6.06 -0.80 -1.69
CA THR A 85 4.93 -1.30 -2.46
C THR A 85 4.63 -2.72 -2.01
N HIS A 86 3.37 -3.13 -1.98
CA HIS A 86 3.01 -4.46 -1.50
C HIS A 86 1.62 -4.82 -2.02
N TYR A 87 1.51 -5.91 -2.79
CA TYR A 87 0.18 -6.47 -3.05
C TYR A 87 -0.34 -7.20 -1.83
N ILE A 88 -1.56 -6.88 -1.45
CA ILE A 88 -2.38 -7.69 -0.56
C ILE A 88 -3.52 -8.20 -1.43
N ALA A 89 -3.25 -9.25 -2.21
CA ALA A 89 -4.20 -9.86 -3.13
C ALA A 89 -4.76 -11.16 -2.54
N LYS A 90 -6.01 -11.12 -2.07
CA LYS A 90 -6.66 -12.24 -1.41
C LYS A 90 -7.39 -13.12 -2.41
N LYS A 91 -6.97 -14.38 -2.48
CA LYS A 91 -7.65 -15.41 -3.27
C LYS A 91 -9.06 -15.67 -2.74
N PRO A 92 -10.00 -16.09 -3.61
CA PRO A 92 -11.27 -16.67 -3.19
C PRO A 92 -11.05 -17.79 -2.16
N TYR A 93 -11.78 -17.77 -1.05
CA TYR A 93 -11.76 -18.78 0.03
C TYR A 93 -10.42 -19.07 0.73
N ASP A 94 -9.32 -18.48 0.27
CA ASP A 94 -7.94 -18.79 0.68
C ASP A 94 -7.18 -17.52 1.11
N GLY A 95 -7.86 -16.37 1.16
CA GLY A 95 -7.23 -15.10 1.50
C GLY A 95 -6.99 -14.94 2.99
N LYS A 96 -5.73 -14.79 3.42
CA LYS A 96 -5.36 -14.71 4.85
C LYS A 96 -5.83 -13.40 5.51
N PRO A 97 -6.21 -13.38 6.80
CA PRO A 97 -6.45 -12.15 7.54
C PRO A 97 -5.18 -11.28 7.70
N VAL A 98 -5.40 -9.99 7.90
CA VAL A 98 -4.39 -9.04 8.39
C VAL A 98 -4.81 -8.64 9.80
N GLY A 99 -4.00 -8.96 10.80
CA GLY A 99 -4.26 -8.59 12.19
C GLY A 99 -4.39 -7.06 12.37
N TRP A 100 -5.08 -6.64 13.42
CA TRP A 100 -5.17 -5.21 13.74
C TRP A 100 -3.79 -4.66 14.05
N HIS A 101 -3.39 -3.58 13.38
CA HIS A 101 -2.04 -3.02 13.53
C HIS A 101 -2.00 -1.54 13.20
N GLN A 102 -0.86 -0.92 13.50
CA GLN A 102 -0.44 0.35 12.96
C GLN A 102 0.72 0.10 12.00
N ASP A 103 0.59 0.58 10.77
CA ASP A 103 1.58 0.45 9.69
C ASP A 103 2.98 0.95 10.16
N GLY A 104 3.00 2.09 10.88
CA GLY A 104 4.21 2.71 11.40
C GLY A 104 5.00 1.87 12.41
N SER A 105 4.38 0.86 13.03
CA SER A 105 5.03 0.01 14.04
C SER A 105 6.08 -0.92 13.43
N TYR A 106 6.00 -1.17 12.12
CA TYR A 106 6.92 -2.05 11.40
C TYR A 106 8.11 -1.31 10.79
N TRP A 107 8.13 0.03 10.82
CA TRP A 107 9.08 0.81 10.02
C TRP A 107 10.01 1.66 10.88
N SER A 108 11.27 1.70 10.47
CA SER A 108 12.27 2.60 11.04
C SER A 108 12.42 3.83 10.15
N LEU A 109 11.46 4.77 10.25
CA LEU A 109 11.47 6.03 9.49
C LEU A 109 11.74 7.25 10.38
N LYS A 110 12.46 8.24 9.85
CA LYS A 110 12.77 9.48 10.57
C LYS A 110 12.56 10.71 9.66
N PRO A 111 11.54 11.55 9.90
CA PRO A 111 10.37 11.31 10.78
C PRO A 111 9.41 10.24 10.22
N MET A 112 8.42 9.80 11.00
CA MET A 112 7.32 8.94 10.53
C MET A 112 6.30 9.75 9.71
N LYS A 113 6.73 10.32 8.57
CA LYS A 113 5.87 11.03 7.62
C LYS A 113 5.61 10.14 6.42
N VAL A 114 4.48 9.43 6.44
CA VAL A 114 4.07 8.51 5.37
C VAL A 114 2.62 8.78 4.98
N LEU A 115 2.34 8.71 3.69
CA LEU A 115 0.99 8.54 3.17
C LEU A 115 0.87 7.12 2.61
N SER A 116 0.16 6.25 3.31
CA SER A 116 -0.20 4.93 2.78
C SER A 116 -1.39 5.11 1.84
N LEU A 117 -1.29 4.53 0.66
CA LEU A 117 -2.33 4.49 -0.35
C LEU A 117 -2.63 3.02 -0.64
N TRP A 118 -3.90 2.65 -0.66
CA TRP A 118 -4.36 1.32 -1.03
C TRP A 118 -5.25 1.43 -2.27
N LEU A 119 -4.76 0.94 -3.40
CA LEU A 119 -5.45 0.93 -4.68
C LEU A 119 -6.25 -0.36 -4.85
N ALA A 120 -7.55 -0.23 -5.11
CA ALA A 120 -8.45 -1.33 -5.41
C ALA A 120 -8.25 -1.79 -6.86
N GLY A 121 -7.56 -2.92 -7.05
CA GLY A 121 -7.45 -3.58 -8.36
C GLY A 121 -8.71 -4.36 -8.72
N THR A 122 -9.50 -4.76 -7.73
CA THR A 122 -10.86 -5.30 -7.90
C THR A 122 -11.79 -4.60 -6.91
N ASP A 123 -13.10 -4.84 -7.03
CA ASP A 123 -14.02 -4.50 -5.95
C ASP A 123 -13.54 -5.11 -4.63
N SER A 124 -13.66 -4.31 -3.56
CA SER A 124 -13.24 -4.63 -2.19
C SER A 124 -14.43 -4.35 -1.29
N THR A 125 -15.08 -5.39 -0.81
CA THR A 125 -16.31 -5.38 -0.01
C THR A 125 -16.08 -6.10 1.32
N ALA A 126 -17.02 -5.98 2.25
CA ALA A 126 -16.95 -6.75 3.50
C ALA A 126 -16.87 -8.27 3.25
N GLU A 127 -17.58 -8.76 2.22
CA GLU A 127 -17.65 -10.17 1.84
C GLU A 127 -16.30 -10.72 1.38
N ASN A 128 -15.55 -9.98 0.55
CA ASN A 128 -14.24 -10.40 0.04
C ASN A 128 -13.06 -9.79 0.83
N ALA A 129 -13.31 -9.43 2.09
CA ALA A 129 -12.32 -8.93 3.03
C ALA A 129 -11.65 -7.59 2.67
N CYS A 130 -12.47 -6.57 2.48
CA CYS A 130 -12.01 -5.18 2.48
C CYS A 130 -11.25 -4.83 3.77
N MET A 131 -10.48 -3.75 3.70
CA MET A 131 -9.80 -3.20 4.86
C MET A 131 -10.82 -2.65 5.86
N ARG A 132 -10.52 -2.81 7.14
CA ARG A 132 -11.27 -2.23 8.25
C ARG A 132 -10.38 -1.26 8.99
N VAL A 133 -10.93 -0.14 9.43
CA VAL A 133 -10.20 0.89 10.17
C VAL A 133 -10.98 1.30 11.41
N ILE A 134 -10.29 1.82 12.41
CA ILE A 134 -10.90 2.50 13.56
C ILE A 134 -10.61 4.00 13.41
N PRO A 135 -11.60 4.82 13.00
CA PRO A 135 -11.39 6.23 12.72
C PRO A 135 -10.83 7.00 13.94
N GLY A 136 -9.90 7.92 13.70
CA GLY A 136 -9.36 8.82 14.72
C GLY A 136 -8.22 8.24 15.56
N THR A 137 -7.92 6.94 15.48
CA THR A 137 -6.84 6.33 16.27
C THR A 137 -5.44 6.76 15.81
N HIS A 138 -5.31 7.36 14.63
CA HIS A 138 -4.05 7.97 14.15
C HIS A 138 -3.56 9.12 15.05
N LYS A 139 -4.43 9.68 15.89
CA LYS A 139 -4.08 10.70 16.90
C LYS A 139 -3.59 10.11 18.22
N LYS A 140 -3.67 8.79 18.38
CA LYS A 140 -3.17 8.07 19.57
C LYS A 140 -1.68 7.76 19.39
N LYS A 141 -1.06 7.18 20.43
CA LYS A 141 0.35 6.77 20.38
C LYS A 141 0.60 5.74 19.27
N LEU A 142 1.80 5.75 18.72
CA LEU A 142 2.31 4.65 17.91
C LEU A 142 2.83 3.55 18.85
N LEU A 143 2.32 2.33 18.70
CA LEU A 143 2.76 1.18 19.47
C LEU A 143 4.13 0.70 18.99
N LYS A 144 4.99 0.33 19.94
CA LYS A 144 6.25 -0.36 19.64
C LYS A 144 5.97 -1.85 19.40
N PRO A 145 6.81 -2.56 18.62
CA PRO A 145 6.69 -4.01 18.47
C PRO A 145 6.62 -4.79 19.79
N SER A 146 7.29 -4.31 20.84
CA SER A 146 7.25 -4.92 22.18
C SER A 146 5.91 -4.78 22.91
N GLU A 147 5.00 -3.94 22.41
CA GLU A 147 3.64 -3.73 22.94
C GLU A 147 2.60 -4.52 22.12
N MET A 148 3.04 -5.34 21.18
CA MET A 148 2.20 -6.11 20.25
C MET A 148 2.38 -7.62 20.48
N ILE A 149 1.42 -8.40 20.01
CA ILE A 149 1.51 -9.87 20.01
C ILE A 149 2.12 -10.38 18.71
N ASN A 150 2.84 -11.49 18.80
CA ASN A 150 3.33 -12.23 17.64
C ASN A 150 2.21 -13.07 17.03
N LEU A 151 2.19 -13.14 15.70
CA LEU A 151 1.29 -13.97 14.91
C LEU A 151 2.10 -14.93 14.02
N ASN A 152 1.53 -16.09 13.70
CA ASN A 152 2.10 -17.00 12.71
C ASN A 152 1.79 -16.50 11.29
N THR A 153 2.83 -16.33 10.46
CA THR A 153 2.68 -15.88 9.06
C THR A 153 2.15 -16.97 8.13
N GLU A 154 2.02 -18.21 8.61
CA GLU A 154 1.23 -19.25 7.94
C GLU A 154 -0.26 -18.91 7.98
N ASP A 155 -0.75 -18.28 9.05
CA ASP A 155 -2.16 -17.94 9.24
C ASP A 155 -2.48 -16.48 8.90
N PHE A 156 -1.54 -15.57 9.10
CA PHE A 156 -1.71 -14.13 8.91
C PHE A 156 -0.75 -13.56 7.86
N VAL A 157 -1.13 -12.43 7.26
CA VAL A 157 -0.26 -11.71 6.32
C VAL A 157 0.93 -11.05 7.03
N LEU A 158 0.78 -10.67 8.29
CA LEU A 158 1.79 -9.98 9.11
C LEU A 158 2.10 -10.78 10.38
N ASP A 159 3.31 -10.59 10.90
CA ASP A 159 3.86 -11.29 12.06
C ASP A 159 3.56 -10.64 13.41
N LEU A 160 2.99 -9.43 13.41
CA LEU A 160 2.59 -8.71 14.61
C LEU A 160 1.14 -8.24 14.52
N ALA A 161 0.48 -8.12 15.67
CA ALA A 161 -0.80 -7.42 15.80
C ALA A 161 -0.98 -6.80 17.19
N ILE A 162 -1.90 -5.85 17.28
CA ILE A 162 -2.46 -5.37 18.54
C ILE A 162 -3.31 -6.49 19.13
N HIS A 163 -3.22 -6.69 20.45
CA HIS A 163 -4.01 -7.72 21.12
C HIS A 163 -5.52 -7.49 20.89
N PRO A 164 -6.32 -8.52 20.57
CA PRO A 164 -7.76 -8.38 20.32
C PRO A 164 -8.51 -7.64 21.44
N ASP A 165 -8.16 -7.88 22.70
CA ASP A 165 -8.79 -7.21 23.86
C ASP A 165 -8.54 -5.69 23.92
N GLU A 166 -7.55 -5.18 23.20
CA GLU A 166 -7.25 -3.74 23.11
C GLU A 166 -8.01 -3.06 21.94
N ILE A 167 -8.75 -3.84 21.15
CA ILE A 167 -9.46 -3.36 19.98
C ILE A 167 -10.92 -3.06 20.32
N ASN A 168 -11.34 -1.80 20.11
CA ASN A 168 -12.76 -1.46 20.14
C ASN A 168 -13.43 -1.79 18.80
N TYR A 169 -13.96 -3.01 18.68
CA TYR A 169 -14.61 -3.48 17.45
C TYR A 169 -15.90 -2.72 17.09
N ILE A 170 -16.55 -2.06 18.06
CA ILE A 170 -17.78 -1.27 17.82
C ILE A 170 -17.49 -0.05 16.95
N ASP A 171 -16.30 0.53 17.10
CA ASP A 171 -15.87 1.72 16.35
C ASP A 171 -15.28 1.36 14.96
N ALA A 172 -15.11 0.07 14.67
CA ALA A 172 -14.49 -0.38 13.44
C ALA A 172 -15.45 -0.29 12.25
N ILE A 173 -14.99 0.32 11.16
CA ILE A 173 -15.74 0.47 9.91
C ILE A 173 -15.07 -0.26 8.76
N ASN A 174 -15.88 -0.70 7.79
CA ASN A 174 -15.40 -1.29 6.53
C ASN A 174 -15.04 -0.18 5.52
N ILE A 175 -13.93 -0.35 4.81
CA ILE A 175 -13.50 0.52 3.70
C ILE A 175 -13.84 -0.18 2.39
N GLU A 176 -15.08 -0.03 1.95
CA GLU A 176 -15.56 -0.63 0.70
C GLU A 176 -15.24 0.24 -0.52
N LEU A 177 -14.61 -0.38 -1.52
CA LEU A 177 -14.03 0.26 -2.70
C LEU A 177 -14.46 -0.48 -3.97
N LYS A 178 -14.70 0.28 -5.05
CA LYS A 178 -14.80 -0.25 -6.41
C LYS A 178 -13.42 -0.33 -7.04
N ALA A 179 -13.26 -1.22 -8.00
CA ALA A 179 -12.01 -1.25 -8.78
C ALA A 179 -11.72 0.14 -9.38
N GLY A 180 -10.50 0.66 -9.22
CA GLY A 180 -10.14 2.04 -9.60
C GLY A 180 -10.22 3.06 -8.46
N ASP A 181 -10.89 2.72 -7.37
CA ASP A 181 -10.91 3.55 -6.16
C ASP A 181 -9.64 3.37 -5.33
N ILE A 182 -9.40 4.35 -4.47
CA ILE A 182 -8.29 4.38 -3.55
C ILE A 182 -8.78 4.73 -2.15
N SER A 183 -8.23 4.06 -1.14
CA SER A 183 -8.19 4.62 0.22
C SER A 183 -6.79 5.11 0.54
N ILE A 184 -6.69 6.29 1.14
CA ILE A 184 -5.45 6.77 1.75
C ILE A 184 -5.59 6.69 3.27
N HIS A 185 -4.50 6.40 3.97
CA HIS A 185 -4.49 6.32 5.42
C HIS A 185 -3.17 6.72 6.06
N ASN A 186 -3.28 7.17 7.31
CA ASN A 186 -2.17 7.56 8.14
C ASN A 186 -1.47 6.32 8.71
N PRO A 187 -0.13 6.29 8.82
CA PRO A 187 0.60 5.13 9.34
C PRO A 187 0.22 4.73 10.77
N LEU A 188 -0.41 5.61 11.54
CA LEU A 188 -0.84 5.36 12.92
C LEU A 188 -2.31 4.93 13.03
N ILE A 189 -3.09 4.91 11.94
CA ILE A 189 -4.47 4.44 12.05
C ILE A 189 -4.46 2.93 12.33
N VAL A 190 -5.31 2.50 13.26
CA VAL A 190 -5.47 1.09 13.60
C VAL A 190 -6.36 0.49 12.53
N HIS A 191 -5.83 -0.51 11.83
CA HIS A 191 -6.52 -1.15 10.72
C HIS A 191 -6.13 -2.63 10.58
N GLY A 192 -6.96 -3.37 9.86
CA GLY A 192 -6.80 -4.80 9.62
C GLY A 192 -7.74 -5.28 8.51
N SER A 193 -7.80 -6.58 8.26
CA SER A 193 -8.81 -7.15 7.37
C SER A 193 -9.10 -8.61 7.69
N ASN A 194 -10.34 -9.02 7.52
CA ASN A 194 -10.80 -10.40 7.73
C ASN A 194 -10.18 -11.37 6.71
N PRO A 195 -10.27 -12.70 6.87
CA PRO A 195 -10.01 -13.62 5.76
C PRO A 195 -11.02 -13.41 4.62
N ASN A 196 -10.61 -13.73 3.39
CA ASN A 196 -11.53 -13.74 2.25
C ASN A 196 -12.27 -15.09 2.21
N VAL A 197 -13.55 -15.06 2.58
CA VAL A 197 -14.44 -16.23 2.62
C VAL A 197 -15.38 -16.30 1.42
N SER A 198 -15.20 -15.43 0.43
CA SER A 198 -16.04 -15.34 -0.76
C SER A 198 -15.42 -16.07 -1.97
N ASN A 199 -16.20 -16.22 -3.05
CA ASN A 199 -15.71 -16.70 -4.35
C ASN A 199 -15.01 -15.62 -5.20
N LYS A 200 -14.87 -14.39 -4.69
CA LYS A 200 -14.31 -13.26 -5.45
C LYS A 200 -12.89 -12.96 -4.99
N TRP A 201 -12.03 -12.61 -5.95
CA TRP A 201 -10.72 -12.04 -5.65
C TRP A 201 -10.87 -10.67 -4.98
N ARG A 202 -9.93 -10.35 -4.09
CA ARG A 202 -9.71 -8.99 -3.61
C ARG A 202 -8.27 -8.59 -3.88
N ILE A 203 -8.03 -7.88 -4.98
CA ILE A 203 -6.71 -7.40 -5.38
C ILE A 203 -6.52 -5.98 -4.88
N GLY A 204 -5.51 -5.79 -4.03
CA GLY A 204 -5.11 -4.49 -3.50
C GLY A 204 -3.64 -4.23 -3.66
N LEU A 205 -3.25 -3.04 -4.10
CA LEU A 205 -1.86 -2.59 -4.11
C LEU A 205 -1.68 -1.49 -3.06
N THR A 206 -0.89 -1.79 -2.03
CA THR A 206 -0.43 -0.80 -1.07
C THR A 206 0.79 -0.07 -1.62
N ILE A 207 0.78 1.26 -1.57
CA ILE A 207 1.86 2.16 -1.98
C ILE A 207 2.13 3.12 -0.84
N ARG A 208 3.40 3.22 -0.42
CA ARG A 208 3.79 4.00 0.75
C ARG A 208 4.67 5.17 0.32
N TYR A 209 4.02 6.32 0.16
CA TYR A 209 4.67 7.56 -0.24
C TYR A 209 5.28 8.27 0.97
N ILE A 210 6.46 8.85 0.77
CA ILE A 210 7.18 9.67 1.74
C ILE A 210 7.65 10.97 1.08
N PRO A 211 7.68 12.10 1.81
CA PRO A 211 8.44 13.24 1.35
C PRO A 211 9.94 12.87 1.36
N THR A 212 10.75 13.40 0.44
CA THR A 212 12.19 13.07 0.39
C THR A 212 12.96 13.49 1.63
N SER A 213 12.36 14.31 2.50
CA SER A 213 12.86 14.67 3.82
C SER A 213 12.77 13.54 4.86
N THR A 214 12.10 12.42 4.53
CA THR A 214 11.99 11.25 5.41
C THR A 214 13.12 10.28 5.11
N TYR A 215 13.93 9.99 6.12
CA TYR A 215 14.99 8.99 6.04
C TYR A 215 14.46 7.59 6.36
N VAL A 216 14.78 6.63 5.49
CA VAL A 216 14.51 5.21 5.71
C VAL A 216 15.72 4.58 6.40
N ASN A 217 15.63 4.43 7.72
CA ASN A 217 16.69 3.89 8.56
C ASN A 217 16.70 2.35 8.51
N LYS A 218 16.92 1.80 7.31
CA LYS A 218 17.09 0.38 7.06
C LYS A 218 18.17 0.20 5.99
N LYS A 219 19.19 -0.59 6.34
CA LYS A 219 20.37 -0.81 5.48
C LYS A 219 19.94 -1.30 4.09
N ASP A 220 20.52 -0.70 3.06
CA ASP A 220 20.32 -1.03 1.64
C ASP A 220 18.85 -1.00 1.17
N TRP A 221 17.95 -0.36 1.93
CA TRP A 221 16.53 -0.30 1.59
C TRP A 221 16.29 0.58 0.37
N LYS A 222 15.89 -0.06 -0.72
CA LYS A 222 15.66 0.58 -2.02
C LYS A 222 14.42 1.44 -1.96
N CYS A 223 14.51 2.65 -2.48
CA CYS A 223 13.43 3.60 -2.63
C CYS A 223 13.30 4.01 -4.11
N ILE A 224 12.15 4.52 -4.49
CA ILE A 224 11.88 5.07 -5.83
C ILE A 224 11.65 6.57 -5.67
N LEU A 225 12.46 7.39 -6.33
CA LEU A 225 12.22 8.83 -6.44
C LEU A 225 11.27 9.08 -7.61
N LEU A 226 10.14 9.76 -7.38
CA LEU A 226 9.11 9.98 -8.40
C LEU A 226 9.03 11.44 -8.87
N LYS A 227 9.06 12.40 -7.93
CA LYS A 227 8.92 13.83 -8.24
C LYS A 227 9.83 14.66 -7.33
N GLY A 228 10.29 15.79 -7.85
CA GLY A 228 11.09 16.75 -7.10
C GLY A 228 12.53 16.29 -6.87
N ASN A 229 13.15 16.82 -5.83
CA ASN A 229 14.56 16.59 -5.52
C ASN A 229 14.74 15.78 -4.24
N SER A 230 15.86 15.08 -4.14
CA SER A 230 16.30 14.54 -2.86
C SER A 230 16.62 15.68 -1.89
N THR A 231 16.18 15.54 -0.63
CA THR A 231 16.47 16.55 0.41
C THR A 231 17.95 16.49 0.79
N ASN A 232 18.62 17.64 0.81
CA ASN A 232 20.03 17.73 1.19
C ASN A 232 20.26 17.16 2.61
N GLY A 233 21.31 16.37 2.78
CA GLY A 233 21.63 15.69 4.05
C GLY A 233 20.82 14.41 4.34
N ILE A 234 19.73 14.13 3.60
CA ILE A 234 18.97 12.88 3.74
C ILE A 234 19.35 11.91 2.61
N LYS A 235 20.05 10.83 2.97
CA LYS A 235 20.58 9.86 2.01
C LYS A 235 19.77 8.56 1.99
N ASN A 236 18.62 8.57 1.30
CA ASN A 236 17.92 7.33 0.94
C ASN A 236 18.59 6.66 -0.27
N ASN A 237 18.48 5.34 -0.36
CA ASN A 237 18.98 4.57 -1.51
C ASN A 237 17.96 4.58 -2.64
N TYR A 238 17.99 5.59 -3.50
CA TYR A 238 17.12 5.66 -4.67
C TYR A 238 17.66 4.79 -5.81
N ILE A 239 16.82 3.87 -6.29
CA ILE A 239 17.18 3.04 -7.45
C ILE A 239 17.07 3.83 -8.75
N LYS A 240 17.77 3.37 -9.78
CA LYS A 240 17.59 3.86 -11.15
C LYS A 240 16.25 3.38 -11.70
N LYS A 241 15.69 4.14 -12.65
CA LYS A 241 14.53 3.70 -13.44
C LYS A 241 14.82 2.33 -14.07
N PRO A 242 13.93 1.34 -13.92
CA PRO A 242 14.13 0.00 -14.47
C PRO A 242 14.01 0.01 -15.99
N VAL A 243 14.58 -1.03 -16.62
CA VAL A 243 14.49 -1.27 -18.06
C VAL A 243 13.54 -2.44 -18.30
N PHE A 244 12.60 -2.25 -19.23
CA PHE A 244 11.67 -3.26 -19.66
C PHE A 244 12.38 -4.41 -20.38
N ASN A 245 11.92 -5.62 -20.13
CA ASN A 245 12.49 -6.83 -20.69
C ASN A 245 11.35 -7.84 -20.86
N GLN A 246 10.99 -8.13 -22.11
CA GLN A 246 9.83 -8.95 -22.43
C GLN A 246 9.92 -10.39 -21.89
N LYS A 247 11.12 -10.90 -21.61
CA LYS A 247 11.29 -12.24 -21.00
C LYS A 247 11.01 -12.21 -19.50
N ASN A 248 11.24 -11.08 -18.85
CA ASN A 248 11.26 -10.97 -17.39
C ASN A 248 10.14 -10.13 -16.80
N HIS A 249 9.40 -9.37 -17.62
CA HIS A 249 8.35 -8.44 -17.19
C HIS A 249 7.06 -8.68 -17.96
N MET A 250 5.92 -8.45 -17.31
CA MET A 250 4.61 -8.45 -17.96
C MET A 250 4.54 -7.28 -18.95
N PRO A 251 4.08 -7.47 -20.21
CA PRO A 251 3.80 -6.36 -21.11
C PRO A 251 2.71 -5.43 -20.58
N PHE A 252 2.85 -4.12 -20.82
CA PHE A 252 1.88 -3.10 -20.41
C PHE A 252 1.89 -1.90 -21.39
N ILE A 253 0.82 -1.13 -21.40
CA ILE A 253 0.66 0.10 -22.18
C ILE A 253 1.65 1.15 -21.65
N GLY A 254 2.52 1.70 -22.51
CA GLY A 254 3.57 2.61 -22.08
C GLY A 254 4.89 1.91 -21.71
N GLN A 255 5.03 0.61 -21.95
CA GLN A 255 6.30 -0.11 -21.78
C GLN A 255 7.43 0.46 -22.65
N GLU A 256 7.10 1.14 -23.75
CA GLU A 256 8.05 1.78 -24.65
C GLU A 256 8.86 2.90 -24.00
N PHE A 257 8.35 3.48 -22.92
CA PHE A 257 9.08 4.47 -22.12
C PHE A 257 10.11 3.84 -21.18
N TYR A 258 10.26 2.51 -21.20
CA TYR A 258 11.15 1.75 -20.34
C TYR A 258 12.20 0.95 -21.12
N TYR A 259 12.38 1.17 -22.43
CA TYR A 259 13.52 0.61 -23.17
C TYR A 259 14.83 1.36 -22.90
#